data_AF-A0A7C5VY24-F1
#
_entry.id   AF-A0A7C5VY24-F1
#
_cell.length_a   1.000
_cell.length_b   1.000
_cell.length_c   1.000
_cell.angle_alpha   90.00
_cell.angle_beta   90.00
_cell.angle_gamma   90.00
#
_symmetry.space_group_name_H-M   'P 1'
#
loop_
_entity.id
_entity.type
_entity.pdbx_description
1 polymer ?
#
loop_
_entity_poly.entity_id
_entity_poly.type
_entity_poly.pdbx_seq_one_letter_code
_entity_poly.pdbx_strand_id
1 'polypeptide(L)'
;MKATIEEAVARFLADLRLSPRSRATYGIALRKFLRHLTEIQGIDPAAPIDQLCEDHAIAFLRDLVPEDIRTPEQVSQMRTAQTTFAAVRKFFGYLVSFDLHP
;
A
#
# COMPACT_ATOMS: atom_id res chain seq x y z
N MET A 1 -6.94 -14.14 -17.89
CA MET A 1 -5.82 -13.91 -16.95
C MET A 1 -6.32 -12.94 -15.89
N LYS A 2 -6.14 -13.26 -14.60
CA LYS A 2 -6.37 -12.28 -13.53
C LYS A 2 -5.31 -11.20 -13.63
N ALA A 3 -5.65 -9.96 -13.28
CA ALA A 3 -4.67 -8.87 -13.22
C ALA A 3 -3.61 -9.20 -12.16
N THR A 4 -2.38 -8.75 -12.38
CA THR A 4 -1.32 -8.85 -11.37
C THR A 4 -1.47 -7.77 -10.31
N ILE A 5 -0.77 -7.90 -9.18
CA ILE A 5 -0.74 -6.89 -8.11
C ILE A 5 -0.21 -5.56 -8.65
N GLU A 6 0.89 -5.59 -9.42
CA GLU A 6 1.47 -4.38 -10.03
C GLU A 6 0.54 -3.72 -11.04
N GLU A 7 -0.18 -4.49 -11.86
CA GLU A 7 -1.16 -3.97 -12.82
C GLU A 7 -2.32 -3.30 -12.09
N ALA A 8 -2.82 -3.92 -11.01
CA ALA A 8 -3.88 -3.34 -10.19
C ALA A 8 -3.45 -2.02 -9.55
N VAL A 9 -2.21 -1.92 -9.07
CA VAL A 9 -1.63 -0.67 -8.55
C VAL A 9 -1.54 0.39 -9.65
N ALA A 10 -1.09 0.02 -10.85
CA ALA A 10 -1.01 0.96 -11.98
C ALA A 10 -2.39 1.49 -12.39
N ARG A 11 -3.40 0.61 -12.48
CA ARG A 11 -4.79 0.98 -12.77
C ARG A 11 -5.36 1.89 -11.69
N PHE A 12 -5.17 1.54 -10.42
CA PHE A 12 -5.58 2.39 -9.29
C PHE A 12 -4.99 3.80 -9.39
N LEU A 13 -3.68 3.93 -9.64
CA LEU A 13 -3.02 5.23 -9.76
C LEU A 13 -3.50 6.03 -10.98
N ALA A 14 -3.87 5.36 -12.07
CA ALA A 14 -4.44 6.00 -13.25
C ALA A 14 -5.87 6.51 -13.00
N ASP A 15 -6.68 5.74 -12.26
CA ASP A 15 -8.08 6.07 -11.96
C ASP A 15 -8.24 7.10 -10.83
N LEU A 16 -7.19 7.32 -10.01
CA LEU A 16 -7.20 8.31 -8.95
C LEU A 16 -7.44 9.72 -9.50
N ARG A 17 -8.66 10.24 -9.26
CA ARG A 17 -9.02 11.64 -9.46
C ARG A 17 -8.42 12.53 -8.34
N LEU A 18 -7.11 12.61 -8.31
CA LEU A 18 -6.34 13.44 -7.37
C LEU A 18 -5.43 14.42 -8.11
N SER A 19 -4.97 15.46 -7.40
CA SER A 19 -3.92 16.34 -7.92
C SER A 19 -2.67 15.53 -8.31
N PRO A 20 -1.87 16.00 -9.29
CA PRO A 20 -0.62 15.32 -9.68
C PRO A 20 0.31 15.07 -8.48
N ARG A 21 0.39 16.03 -7.56
CA ARG A 21 1.19 15.93 -6.34
C ARG A 21 0.68 14.81 -5.43
N SER A 22 -0.62 14.77 -5.15
CA SER A 22 -1.23 13.75 -4.31
C SER A 22 -1.08 12.35 -4.92
N ARG A 23 -1.26 12.21 -6.24
CA ARG A 23 -1.02 10.95 -6.95
C ARG A 23 0.43 10.50 -6.86
N ALA A 24 1.40 11.42 -6.97
CA ALA A 24 2.81 11.11 -6.76
C ALA A 24 3.10 10.61 -5.33
N THR A 25 2.51 11.24 -4.31
CA THR A 25 2.61 10.77 -2.92
C THR A 25 2.08 9.35 -2.75
N TYR A 26 0.92 9.04 -3.35
CA TYR A 26 0.35 7.69 -3.33
C TYR A 26 1.25 6.69 -4.05
N GLY A 27 1.80 7.05 -5.21
CA GLY A 27 2.73 6.21 -5.95
C GLY A 27 4.03 5.94 -5.20
N ILE A 28 4.53 6.89 -4.39
CA ILE A 28 5.69 6.63 -3.51
C ILE A 28 5.31 5.63 -2.41
N ALA A 29 4.16 5.80 -1.77
CA ALA A 29 3.69 4.90 -0.72
C ALA A 29 3.45 3.48 -1.23
N LEU A 30 2.79 3.32 -2.38
CA LEU A 30 2.53 2.00 -2.96
C LEU A 30 3.80 1.31 -3.45
N ARG A 31 4.79 2.05 -3.97
CA ARG A 31 6.11 1.45 -4.24
C ARG A 31 6.81 0.94 -2.99
N LYS A 32 6.65 1.60 -1.84
CA LYS A 32 7.17 1.08 -0.56
C LYS A 32 6.45 -0.22 -0.17
N PHE A 33 5.13 -0.27 -0.36
CA PHE A 33 4.34 -1.47 -0.09
C PHE A 33 4.74 -2.64 -1.00
N LEU A 34 4.84 -2.43 -2.32
CA LEU A 34 5.27 -3.49 -3.26
C LEU A 34 6.66 -4.01 -2.93
N ARG A 35 7.59 -3.14 -2.54
CA ARG A 35 8.91 -3.56 -2.08
C ARG A 35 8.84 -4.39 -0.80
N HIS A 36 8.00 -4.00 0.17
CA HIS A 36 7.79 -4.76 1.40
C HIS A 36 7.18 -6.15 1.14
N LEU A 37 6.23 -6.25 0.21
CA LEU A 37 5.69 -7.53 -0.26
C LEU A 37 6.80 -8.47 -0.73
N THR A 38 7.71 -7.97 -1.58
CA THR A 38 8.81 -8.77 -2.13
C THR A 38 9.86 -9.11 -1.07
N GLU A 39 10.35 -8.12 -0.34
CA GLU A 39 11.52 -8.26 0.53
C GLU A 39 11.20 -8.93 1.87
N ILE A 40 10.00 -8.73 2.40
CA ILE A 40 9.62 -9.20 3.75
C ILE A 40 8.60 -10.33 3.70
N GLN A 41 7.65 -10.26 2.76
CA GLN A 41 6.52 -11.20 2.71
C GLN A 41 6.67 -12.29 1.64
N GLY A 42 7.69 -12.19 0.78
CA GLY A 42 7.96 -13.17 -0.28
C GLY A 42 6.93 -13.18 -1.42
N ILE A 43 6.13 -12.12 -1.56
CA ILE A 43 5.12 -11.98 -2.62
C ILE A 43 5.71 -11.17 -3.78
N ASP A 44 5.71 -11.78 -4.97
CA ASP A 44 6.07 -11.11 -6.22
C ASP A 44 4.92 -10.20 -6.68
N PRO A 45 5.13 -8.88 -6.90
CA PRO A 45 4.12 -8.00 -7.48
C PRO A 45 3.59 -8.43 -8.86
N ALA A 46 4.34 -9.24 -9.60
CA ALA A 46 3.88 -9.85 -10.85
C ALA A 46 2.94 -11.04 -10.63
N ALA A 47 2.75 -11.49 -9.38
CA ALA A 47 1.80 -12.53 -9.05
C ALA A 47 0.35 -12.06 -9.24
N PRO A 48 -0.60 -13.00 -9.42
CA PRO A 48 -2.03 -12.71 -9.47
C PRO A 48 -2.53 -11.93 -8.24
N ILE A 49 -3.48 -11.01 -8.47
CA ILE A 49 -4.03 -10.14 -7.42
C ILE A 49 -4.67 -10.90 -6.24
N ASP A 50 -5.15 -12.12 -6.44
CA ASP A 50 -5.77 -12.99 -5.43
C ASP A 50 -4.75 -13.67 -4.49
N GLN A 51 -3.46 -13.41 -4.66
CA GLN A 51 -2.45 -13.71 -3.64
C GLN A 51 -2.29 -12.59 -2.62
N LEU A 52 -2.75 -11.38 -2.94
CA LEU A 52 -2.78 -10.28 -1.99
C LEU A 52 -3.95 -10.50 -1.02
N CYS A 53 -3.79 -10.14 0.25
CA CYS A 53 -4.87 -10.18 1.24
C CYS A 53 -4.62 -9.15 2.34
N GLU A 54 -5.59 -8.94 3.22
CA GLU A 54 -5.52 -7.91 4.28
C GLU A 54 -4.33 -8.09 5.22
N ASP A 55 -3.92 -9.33 5.51
CA ASP A 55 -2.76 -9.62 6.36
C ASP A 55 -1.48 -8.99 5.83
N HIS A 56 -1.34 -8.86 4.51
CA HIS A 56 -0.19 -8.21 3.91
C HIS A 56 -0.16 -6.71 4.20
N ALA A 57 -1.33 -6.06 4.22
CA ALA A 57 -1.44 -4.65 4.59
C ALA A 57 -1.18 -4.46 6.09
N ILE A 58 -1.67 -5.37 6.94
CA ILE A 58 -1.44 -5.35 8.39
C ILE A 58 0.05 -5.53 8.70
N ALA A 59 0.72 -6.49 8.05
CA ALA A 59 2.16 -6.72 8.19
C ALA A 59 2.97 -5.47 7.79
N PHE A 60 2.60 -4.82 6.69
CA PHE A 60 3.22 -3.56 6.27
C PHE A 60 3.00 -2.41 7.26
N LEU A 61 1.78 -2.28 7.81
CA LEU A 61 1.49 -1.26 8.82
C LEU A 61 2.32 -1.47 10.10
N ARG A 62 2.44 -2.72 10.55
CA ARG A 62 3.22 -3.08 11.74
C ARG A 62 4.68 -2.64 11.58
N ASP A 63 5.29 -2.89 10.43
CA ASP A 63 6.68 -2.53 10.18
C ASP A 63 6.88 -1.02 9.94
N LEU A 64 5.84 -0.30 9.50
CA LEU A 64 5.86 1.15 9.34
C LEU A 64 5.78 1.90 10.67
N VAL A 65 5.09 1.33 11.65
CA VAL A 65 4.77 1.98 12.91
C VAL A 65 5.90 1.76 13.92
N PRO A 66 6.43 2.81 14.56
CA PRO A 66 7.40 2.62 15.64
C PRO A 66 6.77 1.86 16.80
N GLU A 67 7.52 0.91 17.38
CA GLU A 67 7.05 0.06 18.49
C GLU A 67 6.62 0.86 19.73
N ASP A 68 7.23 2.03 19.94
CA ASP A 68 6.90 2.92 21.04
C ASP A 68 6.99 4.39 20.62
N ILE A 69 6.10 5.23 21.17
CA ILE A 69 5.98 6.65 20.87
C ILE A 69 6.21 7.43 22.15
N ARG A 70 7.47 7.76 22.41
CA ARG A 70 7.91 8.53 23.58
C ARG A 70 8.50 9.88 23.22
N THR A 71 8.88 10.10 21.96
CA THR A 71 9.57 11.32 21.51
C THR A 71 8.82 12.04 20.38
N PRO A 72 9.04 13.37 20.21
CA PRO A 72 8.48 14.12 19.08
C PRO A 72 8.88 13.55 17.71
N GLU A 73 10.08 12.99 17.59
CA GLU A 73 10.54 12.35 16.36
C GLU A 73 9.73 11.10 16.05
N GLN A 74 9.44 10.25 17.04
CA GLN A 74 8.58 9.08 16.87
C GLN A 74 7.15 9.47 16.51
N VAL A 75 6.63 10.58 17.07
CA VAL A 75 5.33 11.13 16.64
C VAL A 75 5.35 11.53 15.16
N SER A 76 6.44 12.15 14.70
CA SER A 76 6.62 12.49 13.28
C SER A 76 6.69 11.25 12.38
N GLN A 77 7.41 10.22 12.81
CA GLN A 77 7.48 8.92 12.11
C GLN A 77 6.10 8.26 12.05
N MET A 78 5.36 8.23 13.14
CA MET A 78 3.98 7.72 13.18
C MET A 78 3.05 8.46 12.19
N ARG A 79 3.11 9.80 12.14
CA ARG A 79 2.31 10.59 11.17
C ARG A 79 2.69 10.26 9.72
N THR A 80 3.98 10.02 9.48
CA THR A 80 4.49 9.60 8.17
C THR A 80 4.01 8.19 7.83
N ALA A 81 4.00 7.27 8.80
CA ALA A 81 3.46 5.92 8.66
C ALA A 81 1.98 5.94 8.30
N GLN A 82 1.17 6.72 9.03
CA GLN A 82 -0.26 6.91 8.74
C GLN A 82 -0.50 7.47 7.34
N THR A 83 0.27 8.48 6.93
CA THR A 83 0.17 9.08 5.58
C THR A 83 0.55 8.07 4.50
N THR A 84 1.57 7.24 4.75
CA THR A 84 1.99 6.17 3.84
C THR A 84 0.91 5.09 3.74
N PHE A 85 0.39 4.64 4.87
CA PHE A 85 -0.61 3.57 4.93
C PHE A 85 -1.97 4.00 4.36
N ALA A 86 -2.31 5.29 4.41
CA ALA A 86 -3.53 5.81 3.80
C ALA A 86 -3.64 5.48 2.30
N ALA A 87 -2.52 5.42 1.58
CA ALA A 87 -2.51 5.02 0.18
C ALA A 87 -2.83 3.53 -0.01
N VAL A 88 -2.26 2.66 0.83
CA VAL A 88 -2.53 1.22 0.83
C VAL A 88 -3.99 0.94 1.16
N ARG A 89 -4.53 1.59 2.21
CA ARG A 89 -5.94 1.47 2.56
C ARG A 89 -6.88 1.88 1.41
N LYS A 90 -6.55 2.98 0.72
CA LYS A 90 -7.37 3.43 -0.43
C LYS A 90 -7.25 2.47 -1.62
N PHE A 91 -6.08 1.86 -1.82
CA PHE A 91 -5.88 0.82 -2.83
C PHE A 91 -6.73 -0.42 -2.54
N PHE A 92 -6.72 -0.94 -1.31
CA PHE A 92 -7.59 -2.06 -0.93
C PHE A 92 -9.08 -1.72 -1.08
N GLY A 93 -9.49 -0.49 -0.73
CA GLY A 93 -10.86 -0.03 -0.99
C GLY A 93 -11.20 0.02 -2.49
N TYR A 94 -10.25 0.37 -3.35
CA TYR A 94 -10.40 0.30 -4.81
C TYR A 94 -10.58 -1.16 -5.26
N LEU A 95 -9.75 -2.10 -4.79
CA LEU A 95 -9.87 -3.51 -5.15
C LEU A 95 -11.26 -4.08 -4.84
N VAL A 96 -11.76 -3.81 -3.62
CA VAL A 96 -13.12 -4.22 -3.21
C VAL A 96 -14.20 -3.60 -4.09
N SER A 97 -14.03 -2.34 -4.52
CA SER A 97 -15.04 -1.64 -5.35
C SER A 97 -15.13 -2.18 -6.79
N PHE A 98 -14.13 -2.94 -7.24
CA PHE A 98 -14.05 -3.50 -8.60
C PHE A 98 -14.16 -5.03 -8.60
N ASP A 99 -14.63 -5.64 -7.49
CA ASP A 99 -14.70 -7.09 -7.27
C ASP A 99 -13.36 -7.82 -7.55
N LEU A 100 -12.25 -7.08 -7.46
CA LEU A 100 -10.91 -7.64 -7.42
C LEU A 100 -10.67 -8.08 -5.98
N HIS A 101 -11.46 -9.04 -5.49
CA HIS A 101 -11.32 -9.53 -4.12
C HIS A 101 -9.89 -10.07 -3.93
N PRO A 102 -9.07 -9.39 -3.11
CA PRO A 102 -7.78 -9.91 -2.70
C PRO A 102 -8.01 -11.08 -1.74
#